data_AF-X1VC50-F1
#
_entry.id   AF-X1VC50-F1
#
_cell.length_a   1.000
_cell.length_b   1.000
_cell.length_c   1.000
_cell.angle_alpha   90.00
_cell.angle_beta   90.00
_cell.angle_gamma   90.00
#
_symmetry.space_group_name_H-M   'P 1'
#
loop_
_entity.id
_entity.type
_entity.pdbx_description
1 polymer ?
#
loop_
_entity_poly.entity_id
_entity_poly.type
_entity_poly.pdbx_seq_one_letter_code
_entity_poly.pdbx_strand_id
1 'polypeptide(L)' 'MEKMIAFCGLTCTECPAFVATRKDDDKEREKVAKVWSKEFKCDIKP' A
#
# COMPACT_ATOMS: atom_id res chain seq x y z
N MET A 1 4.46 -14.04 -8.65
CA MET A 1 3.01 -13.87 -8.39
C MET A 1 2.42 -13.33 -9.69
N GLU A 2 1.38 -13.94 -10.23
CA GLU A 2 0.75 -13.48 -11.48
C GLU A 2 0.23 -12.05 -11.31
N LYS A 3 0.27 -11.25 -12.37
CA LYS A 3 -0.18 -9.86 -12.36
C LYS A 3 -1.68 -9.83 -12.00
N MET A 4 -1.99 -9.38 -10.78
CA MET A 4 -3.36 -9.24 -10.29
C MET A 4 -3.74 -7.77 -10.32
N ILE A 5 -4.88 -7.44 -10.91
CA ILE A 5 -5.45 -6.09 -10.91
C ILE A 5 -6.83 -6.18 -10.25
N ALA A 6 -7.03 -5.40 -9.17
CA ALA A 6 -8.31 -5.33 -8.48
C ALA A 6 -9.19 -4.21 -9.04
N PHE A 7 -10.35 -3.99 -8.41
CA PHE A 7 -11.33 -2.97 -8.84
C PHE A 7 -10.77 -1.53 -8.87
N CYS A 8 -9.69 -1.24 -8.11
CA CYS A 8 -9.03 0.06 -8.14
C CYS A 8 -8.17 0.30 -9.40
N GLY A 9 -7.99 -0.71 -10.25
CA GLY A 9 -7.18 -0.62 -11.47
C GLY A 9 -5.66 -0.67 -11.23
N LEU A 10 -5.21 -0.82 -9.98
CA LEU A 10 -3.79 -0.97 -9.64
C LEU A 10 -3.35 -2.43 -9.74
N THR A 11 -2.09 -2.64 -10.13
CA THR A 11 -1.44 -3.94 -10.02
C THR A 11 -1.24 -4.28 -8.53
N CYS A 12 -2.08 -5.14 -7.97
CA CYS A 12 -2.05 -5.54 -6.56
C CYS A 12 -0.69 -6.11 -6.13
N THR A 13 -0.03 -6.87 -7.01
CA THR A 13 1.29 -7.45 -6.73
C THR A 13 2.41 -6.42 -6.60
N GLU A 14 2.17 -5.19 -7.06
CA GLU A 14 3.09 -4.05 -6.97
C GLU A 14 2.58 -2.98 -5.99
N CYS A 15 1.37 -3.14 -5.45
CA CYS A 15 0.77 -2.21 -4.51
C CYS A 15 1.35 -2.44 -3.11
N PRO A 16 2.14 -1.50 -2.56
CA PRO A 16 2.82 -1.72 -1.29
C PRO A 16 1.83 -1.80 -0.12
N ALA A 17 0.71 -1.08 -0.17
CA ALA A 17 -0.36 -1.20 0.83
C ALA A 17 -1.00 -2.59 0.84
N PHE A 18 -1.27 -3.16 -0.34
CA PHE A 18 -1.82 -4.52 -0.45
C PHE A 18 -0.82 -5.57 0.05
N VAL A 19 0.45 -5.44 -0.33
CA VAL A 19 1.51 -6.37 0.10
C VAL A 19 1.68 -6.33 1.62
N ALA A 20 1.75 -5.14 2.22
CA ALA A 20 1.84 -4.97 3.67
C ALA A 20 0.64 -5.58 4.40
N THR A 21 -0.57 -5.36 3.85
CA THR A 21 -1.81 -5.91 4.41
C THR A 21 -1.83 -7.44 4.34
N ARG A 22 -1.43 -8.02 3.22
CA ARG A 22 -1.39 -9.48 3.04
C ARG A 22 -0.37 -10.17 3.94
N LYS A 23 0.74 -9.50 4.25
CA LYS A 23 1.75 -9.99 5.21
C LYS A 23 1.34 -9.80 6.66
N ASP A 24 0.29 -9.01 6.91
CA ASP A 24 -0.10 -8.54 8.23
C ASP A 24 1.04 -7.81 8.97
N ASP A 25 1.79 -6.99 8.24
CA ASP A 25 2.95 -6.24 8.79
C ASP A 25 2.58 -4.77 9.01
N ASP A 26 2.32 -4.43 10.28
CA ASP A 26 2.02 -3.05 10.71
C ASP A 26 3.14 -2.05 10.41
N LYS A 27 4.40 -2.49 10.49
CA LYS A 27 5.54 -1.61 10.22
C LYS A 27 5.63 -1.29 8.73
N GLU A 28 5.30 -2.25 7.86
CA GLU A 28 5.16 -1.98 6.43
C GLU A 28 3.99 -1.03 6.15
N ARG A 29 2.82 -1.22 6.79
CA ARG A 29 1.67 -0.30 6.67
C ARG A 29 2.03 1.14 7.09
N GLU A 30 2.71 1.31 8.22
CA GLU A 30 3.19 2.62 8.68
C GLU A 30 4.15 3.31 7.70
N LYS A 31 5.07 2.54 7.08
CA LYS A 31 6.00 3.09 6.09
C LYS A 31 5.26 3.57 4.86
N VAL A 32 4.30 2.78 4.36
CA VAL A 32 3.48 3.15 3.20
C VAL A 32 2.68 4.42 3.50
N ALA A 33 2.02 4.47 4.65
CA ALA A 33 1.29 5.63 5.11
C ALA A 33 2.18 6.89 5.16
N LYS A 34 3.38 6.80 5.74
CA LYS A 34 4.34 7.93 5.78
C LYS A 34 4.77 8.41 4.39
N VAL A 35 5.06 7.49 3.48
CA VAL A 35 5.47 7.84 2.10
C VAL A 35 4.32 8.55 1.38
N TRP A 36 3.12 7.96 1.41
CA TRP A 36 1.96 8.53 0.73
C TRP A 36 1.54 9.86 1.36
N SER A 37 1.61 10.00 2.68
CA SER A 37 1.34 11.28 3.36
C SER A 37 2.24 12.40 2.86
N LYS A 38 3.52 12.09 2.60
CA LYS A 38 4.49 13.04 2.05
C LYS A 38 4.22 13.38 0.58
N GLU A 39 3.90 12.38 -0.24
CA GLU A 39 3.65 12.57 -1.68
C GLU A 39 2.36 13.35 -1.95
N PHE A 40 1.28 12.98 -1.26
CA PHE A 40 -0.03 13.58 -1.46
C PHE A 40 -0.31 14.78 -0.55
N LYS A 41 0.63 15.11 0.36
CA LYS A 41 0.52 16.21 1.33
C LYS A 41 -0.75 16.13 2.18
N CYS A 42 -1.13 14.92 2.57
CA CYS A 42 -2.28 14.65 3.42
C CYS A 42 -1.90 13.70 4.56
N ASP A 43 -2.68 13.67 5.64
CA ASP A 43 -2.45 12.71 6.73
C ASP A 43 -3.11 11.37 6.40
N ILE A 44 -2.30 10.41 5.95
CA ILE A 44 -2.70 9.02 5.71
C ILE A 44 -2.29 8.19 6.91
N LYS A 45 -3.28 7.52 7.50
CA LYS A 45 -3.09 6.58 8.61
C LYS A 45 -2.81 5.17 8.06
N PRO A 46 -1.98 4.38 8.76
CA PRO A 46 -1.76 2.97 8.42
C PRO A 46 -3.02 2.12 8.57
#